data_AF-A0A9D7WVC8-F1
#
_entry.id   AF-A0A9D7WVC8-F1
#
_cell.length_a   1.000
_cell.length_b   1.000
_cell.length_c   1.000
_cell.angle_alpha   90.00
_cell.angle_beta   90.00
_cell.angle_gamma   90.00
#
_symmetry.space_group_name_H-M   'P 1'
#
loop_
_entity.id
_entity.type
_entity.pdbx_description
1 polymer ?
#
loop_
_entity_poly.entity_id
_entity_poly.type
_entity_poly.pdbx_seq_one_letter_code
_entity_poly.pdbx_strand_id
1 'polypeptide(L)' 'FNFLGRLDKTITPVGLEGSDLEDWLAENPEGRMIVVAGKVHENITPHYSQPFRGRLLIIIDSTQVLDNPSVIDKP' A
#
# COMPACT_ATOMS: atom_id res chain seq x y z
N PHE A 1 -11.07 -8.62 -16.05
CA PHE A 1 -10.88 -7.28 -15.46
C PHE A 1 -9.38 -7.07 -15.35
N ASN A 2 -8.76 -6.20 -16.15
CA ASN A 2 -7.33 -5.91 -16.06
C ASN A 2 -7.13 -4.87 -14.96
N PHE A 3 -6.79 -5.34 -13.75
CA PHE A 3 -6.58 -4.48 -12.59
C PHE A 3 -5.42 -3.47 -12.78
N LEU A 4 -4.51 -3.78 -13.71
CA LEU A 4 -3.39 -2.92 -14.13
C LEU A 4 -3.61 -2.42 -15.57
N GLY A 5 -4.81 -1.94 -15.89
CA GLY A 5 -5.05 -1.15 -17.11
C GLY A 5 -4.15 0.10 -17.15
N ARG A 6 -4.20 0.88 -18.24
CA ARG A 6 -3.49 2.17 -18.32
C ARG A 6 -3.81 3.00 -17.09
N LEU A 7 -2.80 3.24 -16.26
CA LEU A 7 -2.94 4.05 -15.09
C LEU A 7 -2.99 5.51 -15.55
N ASP A 8 -4.01 6.25 -15.12
CA ASP A 8 -4.10 7.69 -15.37
C ASP A 8 -3.01 8.47 -14.62
N LYS A 9 -2.41 7.85 -13.60
CA LYS A 9 -1.34 8.42 -12.77
C LYS A 9 -0.18 7.42 -12.61
N THR A 10 1.03 7.94 -12.56
CA THR A 10 2.25 7.14 -12.34
C THR A 10 2.19 6.41 -11.00
N ILE A 11 2.58 5.13 -10.99
CA ILE A 11 2.91 4.42 -9.74
C ILE A 11 4.36 4.74 -9.40
N THR A 12 4.58 5.30 -8.23
CA THR A 12 5.91 5.52 -7.67
C THR A 12 6.22 4.41 -6.66
N PRO A 13 7.34 3.69 -6.79
CA PRO A 13 7.79 2.79 -5.74
C PRO A 13 8.24 3.63 -4.53
N VAL A 14 7.66 3.36 -3.37
CA VAL A 14 7.96 4.02 -2.10
C VAL A 14 8.43 2.99 -1.08
N GLY A 15 9.32 3.37 -0.16
CA GLY A 15 9.89 2.46 0.84
C GLY A 15 11.11 1.65 0.39
N LEU A 16 11.83 2.13 -0.65
CA LEU A 16 13.19 1.66 -0.95
C LEU A 16 14.14 2.05 0.19
N GLU A 17 14.03 3.31 0.65
CA GLU A 17 14.62 3.81 1.88
C GLU A 17 13.52 4.21 2.87
N GLY A 18 13.84 4.24 4.18
CA GLY A 18 12.85 4.52 5.23
C GLY A 18 12.27 5.94 5.13
N SER A 19 13.12 6.93 4.84
CA SER A 19 12.73 8.33 4.64
C SER A 19 11.79 8.49 3.44
N ASP A 20 12.02 7.77 2.33
CA ASP A 20 11.21 7.89 1.12
C ASP A 20 9.72 7.62 1.38
N LEU A 21 9.43 6.65 2.24
CA LEU A 21 8.06 6.30 2.60
C LEU A 21 7.44 7.37 3.50
N GLU A 22 8.15 7.80 4.53
CA GLU A 22 7.66 8.82 5.47
C GLU A 22 7.42 10.16 4.77
N ASP A 23 8.38 10.60 3.95
CA ASP A 23 8.29 11.82 3.16
C ASP A 23 7.13 11.75 2.17
N TRP A 24 7.01 10.62 1.44
CA TRP A 24 5.91 10.45 0.49
C TRP A 24 4.54 10.45 1.18
N LEU A 25 4.41 9.80 2.33
CA LEU A 25 3.18 9.79 3.12
C LEU A 25 2.81 11.19 3.61
N ALA A 26 3.81 11.99 4.00
CA ALA A 26 3.60 13.38 4.42
C ALA A 26 3.16 14.28 3.24
N GLU A 27 3.72 14.07 2.05
CA GLU A 27 3.36 14.83 0.84
C GLU A 27 2.02 14.39 0.22
N ASN A 28 1.60 13.14 0.46
CA ASN A 28 0.45 12.53 -0.19
C ASN A 28 -0.56 11.95 0.82
N PRO A 29 -1.23 12.78 1.64
CA PRO A 29 -2.15 12.32 2.68
C PRO A 29 -3.43 11.67 2.15
N GLU A 30 -3.77 11.89 0.88
CA GLU A 30 -4.86 11.20 0.17
C GLU A 30 -4.34 10.13 -0.81
N GLY A 31 -3.04 9.84 -0.75
CA GLY A 31 -2.39 8.84 -1.58
C GLY A 31 -2.92 7.44 -1.26
N ARG A 32 -2.88 6.57 -2.26
CA ARG A 32 -3.17 5.13 -2.10
C ARG A 32 -1.90 4.33 -2.26
N MET A 33 -1.78 3.29 -1.44
CA MET A 33 -0.64 2.39 -1.43
C MET A 33 -1.04 0.99 -1.88
N ILE A 34 -0.15 0.36 -2.63
CA ILE A 34 -0.24 -1.05 -3.00
C ILE A 34 0.75 -1.79 -2.11
N VAL A 35 0.25 -2.71 -1.28
CA VAL A 35 1.08 -3.46 -0.32
C VAL A 35 0.88 -4.96 -0.52
N VAL A 36 1.96 -5.74 -0.38
CA VAL A 36 1.88 -7.20 -0.36
C VAL A 36 2.00 -7.66 1.09
N ALA A 37 0.91 -8.18 1.66
CA ALA A 37 0.81 -8.57 3.06
C ALA A 37 0.48 -10.06 3.21
N GLY A 38 0.93 -10.71 4.29
CA GLY A 38 0.57 -12.12 4.56
C GLY A 38 -0.91 -12.30 4.92
N LYS A 39 -1.49 -11.33 5.62
CA LYS A 39 -2.90 -11.22 5.98
C LYS A 39 -3.30 -9.75 6.03
N VAL A 40 -4.60 -9.47 5.96
CA VAL A 40 -5.11 -8.11 6.23
C VAL A 40 -5.03 -7.86 7.75
N HIS A 41 -4.49 -6.71 8.15
CA HIS A 41 -4.45 -6.31 9.55
C HIS A 41 -5.87 -5.93 10.03
N GLU A 42 -6.24 -6.24 11.27
CA GLU A 42 -7.61 -6.05 11.77
C GLU A 42 -8.06 -4.57 11.76
N ASN A 43 -7.10 -3.65 11.88
CA ASN A 43 -7.32 -2.21 11.87
C ASN A 43 -7.30 -1.59 10.46
N ILE A 44 -7.20 -2.40 9.41
CA ILE A 44 -7.14 -1.93 8.04
C ILE A 44 -8.34 -2.42 7.26
N THR A 45 -8.93 -1.50 6.49
CA THR A 45 -9.98 -1.82 5.52
C THR A 45 -9.46 -1.52 4.11
N PRO A 46 -9.00 -2.56 3.37
CA PRO A 46 -8.54 -2.36 2.01
C PRO A 46 -9.67 -1.95 1.08
N HIS A 47 -9.41 -0.98 0.20
CA HIS A 47 -10.26 -0.69 -0.96
C HIS A 47 -10.33 -1.89 -1.91
N TYR A 48 -9.23 -2.65 -1.97
CA TYR A 48 -9.11 -3.83 -2.80
C TYR A 48 -8.19 -4.84 -2.15
N SER A 49 -8.49 -6.13 -2.34
CA SER A 49 -7.68 -7.25 -1.88
C SER A 49 -7.77 -8.38 -2.88
N GLN A 50 -6.62 -8.95 -3.25
CA GLN A 50 -6.55 -10.15 -4.09
C GLN A 50 -5.40 -11.07 -3.68
N PRO A 51 -5.54 -12.39 -3.86
CA PRO A 51 -4.43 -13.31 -3.71
C PRO A 51 -3.27 -12.99 -4.66
N PHE A 52 -2.04 -12.99 -4.15
CA PHE A 52 -0.82 -12.76 -4.93
C PHE A 52 0.33 -13.60 -4.36
N ARG A 53 0.75 -14.64 -5.11
CA ARG A 53 1.91 -15.51 -4.78
C ARG A 53 1.88 -16.07 -3.34
N GLY A 54 0.73 -16.56 -2.88
CA GLY A 54 0.56 -17.11 -1.52
C GLY A 54 0.41 -16.04 -0.42
N ARG A 55 0.37 -14.76 -0.80
CA ARG A 55 0.09 -13.60 0.05
C ARG A 55 -1.15 -12.87 -0.47
N LEU A 56 -1.42 -11.68 0.06
CA LEU A 56 -2.44 -10.76 -0.42
C LEU A 56 -1.80 -9.49 -0.96
N LEU A 57 -2.20 -9.08 -2.15
CA LEU A 57 -1.97 -7.74 -2.65
C LEU A 57 -3.19 -6.89 -2.28
N ILE A 58 -2.96 -5.86 -1.47
CA ILE A 58 -4.00 -4.97 -0.97
C ILE A 58 -3.78 -3.53 -1.42
N ILE A 59 -4.87 -2.78 -1.57
CA ILE A 59 -4.83 -1.32 -1.76
C ILE A 59 -5.45 -0.64 -0.54
N ILE A 60 -4.70 0.28 0.06
CA ILE A 60 -5.07 0.99 1.28
C ILE A 60 -4.75 2.48 1.14
N ASP A 61 -5.35 3.32 1.97
CA ASP A 61 -4.99 4.73 2.04
C ASP A 61 -3.69 4.93 2.81
N SER A 62 -2.96 5.99 2.46
CA SER A 62 -1.76 6.47 3.14
C SER A 62 -1.98 6.73 4.64
N THR A 63 -3.15 7.24 5.03
CA THR A 63 -3.50 7.46 6.44
C THR A 63 -3.56 6.16 7.25
N GLN A 64 -4.11 5.08 6.67
CA GLN A 64 -4.17 3.78 7.33
C GLN A 64 -2.77 3.20 7.59
N VAL A 65 -1.80 3.55 6.74
CA VAL A 65 -0.39 3.19 6.90
C VAL A 65 0.27 3.99 8.01
N LEU A 66 0.05 5.31 8.06
CA LEU A 66 0.58 6.17 9.12
C LEU A 66 0.09 5.70 10.50
N ASP A 67 -1.18 5.32 10.60
CA ASP A 67 -1.77 4.84 11.85
C ASP A 67 -1.38 3.41 12.20
N ASN A 68 -0.99 2.60 11.20
CA ASN A 68 -0.62 1.18 11.38
C ASN A 68 0.63 0.80 10.55
N PRO A 69 1.84 1.26 10.93
CA PRO A 69 3.05 1.05 10.13
C PRO A 69 3.42 -0.42 9.90
N SER A 70 3.00 -1.33 10.79
CA SER A 70 3.22 -2.79 10.72
C SER A 70 2.60 -3.45 9.48
N VAL A 71 1.76 -2.74 8.75
CA VAL A 71 1.14 -3.24 7.52
C VAL A 71 2.16 -3.31 6.38
N ILE A 72 3.16 -2.44 6.42
CA ILE A 72 4.32 -2.48 5.54
C ILE A 72 5.41 -3.31 6.23
N ASP A 73 5.06 -4.51 6.69
CA ASP A 73 6.06 -5.44 7.18
C ASP A 73 6.95 -5.85 5.99
N LYS A 74 8.23 -5.48 6.09
CA LYS A 74 9.28 -5.92 5.17
C LYS A 74 9.33 -7.46 5.16
N PRO A 75 9.52 -8.07 3.98
CA PRO A 75 9.59 -9.53 3.85
C PRO A 75 10.66 -10.16 4.74
#